data_AF-A0A850U709-F1
#
_entry.id   AF-A0A850U709-F1
#
_cell.length_a   1.000
_cell.length_b   1.000
_cell.length_c   1.000
_cell.angle_alpha   90.00
_cell.angle_beta   90.00
_cell.angle_gamma   90.00
#
_symmetry.space_group_name_H-M   'P 1'
#
loop_
_entity.id
_entity.type
_entity.pdbx_description
1 polymer ?
#
loop_
_entity_poly.entity_id
_entity_poly.type
_entity_poly.pdbx_seq_one_letter_code
_entity_poly.pdbx_strand_id
1 'polypeptide(L)'
;QFLLGENDIGWNRAEASRRALSELNSRVVVTACTGDLSETFLASFQVSPWPRAPPPGQWRSLTAPVQVVVLTESSLEEQLYIGDFCHAHGICFIVADTKGLAGQLFCDFGECFVIEDPAEGDPVCAVVQHISQGNPGVVTCMGAEDSRGHLFCDGDFVTFSGVEGMTELNGREPIPVRVLDEFRLEISDTSSFSPYRCGGLVSEVRLPEVHSYEPLCRALLKPKIQVVSPEELPRSRSLHAAFQALHAFHREQGRLPRPRAPADAERVLELARSLGGQQGPLDEDVVRAFASVSAGDLCPMAAVIGALAAQEVLK
;
A
#
# COMPACT_ATOMS: atom_id res chain seq x y z
N GLN A 1 -17.60 -17.39 4.64
CA GLN A 1 -16.42 -17.97 5.30
C GLN A 1 -16.27 -19.44 4.88
N PHE A 2 -15.22 -19.80 4.15
CA PHE A 2 -15.08 -21.14 3.52
C PHE A 2 -14.34 -22.17 4.40
N LEU A 3 -13.71 -21.74 5.49
CA LEU A 3 -12.99 -22.61 6.43
C LEU A 3 -13.88 -23.21 7.52
N LEU A 4 -15.13 -22.76 7.63
CA LEU A 4 -16.08 -23.18 8.66
C LEU A 4 -17.20 -24.01 8.03
N GLY A 5 -17.53 -25.13 8.64
CA GLY A 5 -18.65 -26.00 8.26
C GLY A 5 -19.88 -25.80 9.14
N GLU A 6 -20.96 -26.52 8.84
CA GLU A 6 -22.21 -26.47 9.63
C GLU A 6 -22.01 -26.93 11.08
N ASN A 7 -21.03 -27.80 11.33
CA ASN A 7 -20.72 -28.30 12.67
C ASN A 7 -20.04 -27.26 13.57
N ASP A 8 -19.50 -26.17 12.98
CA ASP A 8 -18.79 -25.11 13.71
C ASP A 8 -19.73 -23.98 14.17
N ILE A 9 -21.04 -24.08 13.89
CA ILE A 9 -22.03 -23.08 14.31
C ILE A 9 -22.06 -22.99 15.84
N GLY A 10 -21.88 -21.77 16.35
CA GLY A 10 -21.82 -21.47 17.78
C GLY A 10 -20.41 -21.53 18.39
N TRP A 11 -19.41 -22.02 17.64
CA TRP A 11 -18.02 -21.99 18.07
C TRP A 11 -17.38 -20.63 17.76
N ASN A 12 -16.29 -20.31 18.48
CA ASN A 12 -15.51 -19.12 18.19
C ASN A 12 -14.84 -19.25 16.79
N ARG A 13 -15.05 -18.25 15.92
CA ARG A 13 -14.55 -18.25 14.54
C ARG A 13 -13.02 -18.36 14.45
N ALA A 14 -12.28 -17.74 15.37
CA ALA A 14 -10.81 -17.75 15.36
C ALA A 14 -10.28 -19.15 15.69
N GLU A 15 -10.84 -19.81 16.71
CA GLU A 15 -10.42 -21.16 17.11
C GLU A 15 -10.80 -22.21 16.07
N ALA A 16 -12.02 -22.14 15.53
CA ALA A 16 -12.53 -23.08 14.54
C ALA A 16 -11.74 -23.01 13.21
N SER A 17 -11.35 -21.80 12.77
CA SER A 17 -10.58 -21.61 11.53
C SER A 17 -9.07 -21.85 11.68
N ARG A 18 -8.53 -21.77 12.91
CA ARG A 18 -7.08 -21.87 13.19
C ARG A 18 -6.41 -23.08 12.56
N ARG A 19 -7.05 -24.25 12.70
CA ARG A 19 -6.48 -25.51 12.20
C ARG A 19 -6.30 -25.47 10.69
N ALA A 20 -7.36 -25.14 9.96
CA ALA A 20 -7.32 -25.10 8.50
C ALA A 20 -6.33 -24.04 7.98
N LEU A 21 -6.22 -22.88 8.64
CA LEU A 21 -5.21 -21.87 8.30
C LEU A 21 -3.77 -22.37 8.52
N SER A 22 -3.51 -23.07 9.63
CA SER A 22 -2.16 -23.60 9.93
C SER A 22 -1.69 -24.67 8.95
N GLU A 23 -2.61 -25.35 8.27
CA GLU A 23 -2.31 -26.38 7.28
C GLU A 23 -1.86 -25.79 5.92
N LEU A 24 -2.11 -24.49 5.66
CA LEU A 24 -1.75 -23.83 4.40
C LEU A 24 -0.24 -23.66 4.21
N ASN A 25 0.50 -23.36 5.29
CA ASN A 25 1.95 -23.17 5.23
C ASN A 25 2.61 -23.56 6.55
N SER A 26 3.37 -24.67 6.54
CA SER A 26 4.04 -25.21 7.72
C SER A 26 5.15 -24.32 8.30
N ARG A 27 5.58 -23.28 7.56
CA ARG A 27 6.56 -22.30 8.03
C ARG A 27 5.94 -21.15 8.82
N VAL A 28 4.62 -20.99 8.77
CA VAL A 28 3.90 -19.89 9.43
C VAL A 28 3.17 -20.45 10.64
N VAL A 29 3.48 -19.91 11.83
CA VAL A 29 2.80 -20.29 13.06
C VAL A 29 1.50 -19.50 13.17
N VAL A 30 0.37 -20.22 13.26
CA VAL A 30 -0.96 -19.61 13.40
C VAL A 30 -1.52 -19.86 14.80
N THR A 31 -1.77 -18.77 15.52
CA THR A 31 -2.35 -18.77 16.88
C THR A 31 -3.70 -18.07 16.87
N ALA A 32 -4.67 -18.58 17.62
CA ALA A 32 -5.95 -17.89 17.86
C ALA A 32 -5.95 -17.26 19.25
N CYS A 33 -6.52 -16.07 19.36
CA CYS A 33 -6.78 -15.39 20.63
C CYS A 33 -8.26 -15.03 20.70
N THR A 34 -8.88 -15.26 21.86
CA THR A 34 -10.29 -14.95 22.12
C THR A 34 -10.48 -13.87 23.18
N GLY A 35 -9.38 -13.32 23.70
CA GLY A 35 -9.39 -12.19 24.63
C GLY A 35 -9.57 -10.86 23.92
N ASP A 36 -9.75 -9.81 24.73
CA ASP A 36 -9.93 -8.46 24.24
C ASP A 36 -8.65 -7.92 23.58
N LEU A 37 -8.83 -7.16 22.51
CA LEU A 37 -7.76 -6.51 21.79
C LEU A 37 -7.24 -5.30 22.60
N SER A 38 -6.27 -5.56 23.48
CA SER A 38 -5.67 -4.53 24.35
C SER A 38 -4.31 -4.05 23.85
N GLU A 39 -3.90 -2.85 24.25
CA GLU A 39 -2.55 -2.32 23.99
C GLU A 39 -1.48 -3.28 24.51
N THR A 40 -1.69 -3.89 25.68
CA THR A 40 -0.75 -4.86 26.26
C THR A 40 -0.61 -6.11 25.40
N PHE A 41 -1.70 -6.55 24.77
CA PHE A 41 -1.68 -7.67 23.84
C PHE A 41 -0.91 -7.29 22.57
N LEU A 42 -1.21 -6.14 21.96
CA LEU A 42 -0.50 -5.67 20.76
C LEU A 42 1.00 -5.43 21.03
N ALA A 43 1.34 -4.89 22.20
CA ALA A 43 2.72 -4.68 22.64
C ALA A 43 3.49 -6.00 22.82
N SER A 44 2.81 -7.11 23.13
CA SER A 44 3.48 -8.42 23.26
C SER A 44 4.05 -8.95 21.94
N PHE A 45 3.57 -8.43 20.80
CA PHE A 45 4.05 -8.76 19.47
C PHE A 45 4.97 -7.69 18.88
N GLN A 46 5.23 -6.60 19.61
CA GLN A 46 6.19 -5.59 19.17
C GLN A 46 7.57 -6.21 19.08
N VAL A 47 8.03 -6.36 17.85
CA VAL A 47 9.42 -6.62 17.55
C VAL A 47 10.03 -5.25 17.29
N SER A 48 11.14 -4.92 17.96
CA SER A 48 11.89 -3.65 17.94
C SER A 48 11.36 -2.56 16.98
N PRO A 49 11.09 -1.33 17.46
CA PRO A 49 10.54 -0.26 16.63
C PRO A 49 11.30 -0.09 15.32
N TRP A 50 10.55 0.14 14.23
CA TRP A 50 11.12 0.49 12.92
C TRP A 50 12.15 1.60 13.13
N PRO A 51 13.38 1.47 12.59
CA PRO A 51 14.39 2.50 12.80
C PRO A 51 13.86 3.82 12.24
N ARG A 52 13.91 4.87 13.07
CA ARG A 52 13.77 6.26 12.61
C ARG A 52 14.69 6.41 11.41
N ALA A 53 14.15 6.88 10.29
CA ALA A 53 14.77 6.87 8.96
C ALA A 53 16.31 6.88 9.01
N PRO A 54 16.99 5.90 8.37
CA PRO A 54 18.44 5.87 8.39
C PRO A 54 19.00 7.19 7.83
N PRO A 55 20.12 7.70 8.37
CA PRO A 55 20.78 8.86 7.79
C PRO A 55 21.09 8.59 6.31
N PRO A 56 20.99 9.62 5.44
CA PRO A 56 21.28 9.47 4.02
C PRO A 56 22.70 8.88 3.85
N GLY A 57 22.82 7.77 3.12
CA GLY A 57 24.10 7.04 2.96
C GLY A 57 24.19 5.68 3.66
N GLN A 58 23.23 5.29 4.50
CA GLN A 58 23.24 4.01 5.25
C GLN A 58 21.96 3.19 5.06
N TRP A 59 21.64 2.85 3.82
CA TRP A 59 20.58 1.89 3.46
C TRP A 59 21.11 0.47 3.68
N ARG A 60 21.36 0.08 4.93
CA ARG A 60 21.59 -1.33 5.25
C ARG A 60 20.25 -2.03 5.21
N SER A 61 20.16 -3.09 4.40
CA SER A 61 19.04 -4.03 4.27
C SER A 61 18.25 -4.14 5.58
N LEU A 62 17.13 -3.43 5.62
CA LEU A 62 16.22 -3.37 6.77
C LEU A 62 15.37 -4.64 6.78
N THR A 63 16.00 -5.78 7.04
CA THR A 63 15.29 -7.01 7.45
C THR A 63 14.86 -6.92 8.91
N ALA A 64 14.36 -5.74 9.30
CA ALA A 64 13.76 -5.54 10.60
C ALA A 64 12.37 -6.22 10.56
N PRO A 65 12.01 -6.98 11.61
CA PRO A 65 10.70 -7.58 11.72
C PRO A 65 9.62 -6.49 11.75
N VAL A 66 8.73 -6.50 10.77
CA VAL A 66 7.59 -5.58 10.67
C VAL A 66 6.38 -6.19 11.36
N GLN A 67 5.69 -5.40 12.16
CA GLN A 67 4.41 -5.77 12.75
C GLN A 67 3.29 -5.11 11.95
N VAL A 68 2.31 -5.92 11.53
CA VAL A 68 1.12 -5.45 10.82
C VAL A 68 -0.12 -5.87 11.58
N VAL A 69 -1.06 -4.96 11.78
CA VAL A 69 -2.37 -5.19 12.40
C VAL A 69 -3.45 -4.95 11.36
N VAL A 70 -4.26 -5.97 11.10
CA VAL A 70 -5.40 -5.89 10.18
C VAL A 70 -6.69 -5.98 10.99
N LEU A 71 -7.54 -4.96 10.89
CA LEU A 71 -8.88 -4.97 11.48
C LEU A 71 -9.94 -5.22 10.41
N THR A 72 -10.86 -6.13 10.72
CA THR A 72 -11.99 -6.51 9.88
C THR A 72 -13.21 -6.70 10.77
N GLU A 73 -14.39 -6.25 10.33
CA GLU A 73 -15.63 -6.35 11.11
C GLU A 73 -15.61 -5.63 12.48
N SER A 74 -14.68 -4.69 12.70
CA SER A 74 -14.55 -3.91 13.94
C SER A 74 -15.43 -2.65 13.97
N SER A 75 -15.74 -2.16 15.17
CA SER A 75 -16.44 -0.88 15.34
C SER A 75 -15.51 0.31 15.05
N LEU A 76 -16.06 1.46 14.68
CA LEU A 76 -15.23 2.66 14.42
C LEU A 76 -14.47 3.12 15.67
N GLU A 77 -15.06 2.96 16.85
CA GLU A 77 -14.43 3.33 18.13
C GLU A 77 -13.18 2.45 18.40
N GLU A 78 -13.29 1.15 18.13
CA GLU A 78 -12.17 0.22 18.20
C GLU A 78 -11.12 0.51 17.13
N GLN A 79 -11.53 0.78 15.89
CA GLN A 79 -10.61 1.14 14.81
C GLN A 79 -9.80 2.41 15.13
N LEU A 80 -10.44 3.42 15.73
CA LEU A 80 -9.77 4.65 16.16
C LEU A 80 -8.80 4.39 17.32
N TYR A 81 -9.24 3.69 18.35
CA TYR A 81 -8.42 3.38 19.52
C TYR A 81 -7.14 2.61 19.14
N ILE A 82 -7.29 1.59 18.30
CA ILE A 82 -6.17 0.75 17.87
C ILE A 82 -5.34 1.44 16.79
N GLY A 83 -5.96 2.18 15.88
CA GLY A 83 -5.26 2.95 14.86
C GLY A 83 -4.33 4.00 15.47
N ASP A 84 -4.81 4.76 16.46
CA ASP A 84 -3.99 5.76 17.15
C ASP A 84 -2.83 5.11 17.91
N PHE A 85 -3.06 3.95 18.55
CA PHE A 85 -2.00 3.18 19.21
C PHE A 85 -0.94 2.67 18.22
N CYS A 86 -1.38 2.07 17.10
CA CYS A 86 -0.49 1.53 16.08
C CYS A 86 0.37 2.63 15.46
N HIS A 87 -0.26 3.76 15.07
CA HIS A 87 0.45 4.90 14.49
C HIS A 87 1.51 5.47 15.44
N ALA A 88 1.17 5.64 16.72
CA ALA A 88 2.10 6.16 17.73
C ALA A 88 3.32 5.26 17.98
N HIS A 89 3.18 3.95 17.75
CA HIS A 89 4.25 2.96 17.96
C HIS A 89 4.94 2.53 16.65
N GLY A 90 4.56 3.10 15.50
CA GLY A 90 5.13 2.74 14.19
C GLY A 90 4.76 1.32 13.75
N ILE A 91 3.57 0.84 14.12
CA ILE A 91 3.01 -0.44 13.69
C ILE A 91 2.16 -0.20 12.44
N CYS A 92 2.37 -0.99 11.38
CA CYS A 92 1.55 -0.90 10.17
C CYS A 92 0.11 -1.31 10.48
N PHE A 93 -0.85 -0.49 10.09
CA PHE A 93 -2.25 -0.65 10.42
C PHE A 93 -3.10 -0.65 9.15
N ILE A 94 -3.96 -1.66 9.02
CA ILE A 94 -4.84 -1.84 7.86
C ILE A 94 -6.25 -2.09 8.37
N VAL A 95 -7.24 -1.41 7.78
CA VAL A 95 -8.66 -1.68 8.00
C VAL A 95 -9.28 -2.14 6.69
N ALA A 96 -9.92 -3.29 6.70
CA ALA A 96 -10.61 -3.84 5.53
C ALA A 96 -12.01 -4.29 5.92
N ASP A 97 -13.02 -3.69 5.30
CA ASP A 97 -14.42 -4.04 5.54
C ASP A 97 -15.18 -4.22 4.23
N THR A 98 -16.06 -5.21 4.20
CA THR A 98 -17.01 -5.45 3.11
C THR A 98 -18.44 -5.39 3.64
N LYS A 99 -19.29 -4.59 2.97
CA LYS A 99 -20.71 -4.43 3.28
C LYS A 99 -21.52 -4.52 1.99
N GLY A 100 -22.10 -5.69 1.74
CA GLY A 100 -22.84 -5.98 0.51
C GLY A 100 -21.96 -5.87 -0.73
N LEU A 101 -22.26 -4.90 -1.58
CA LEU A 101 -21.56 -4.65 -2.85
C LEU A 101 -20.47 -3.57 -2.74
N ALA A 102 -20.22 -3.05 -1.54
CA ALA A 102 -19.20 -2.05 -1.30
C ALA A 102 -18.13 -2.60 -0.34
N GLY A 103 -16.91 -2.14 -0.52
CA GLY A 103 -15.79 -2.41 0.37
C GLY A 103 -15.01 -1.14 0.66
N GLN A 104 -14.34 -1.12 1.80
CA GLN A 104 -13.37 -0.10 2.16
C GLN A 104 -12.05 -0.78 2.54
N LEU A 105 -10.95 -0.12 2.15
CA LEU A 105 -9.60 -0.49 2.54
C LEU A 105 -8.88 0.79 2.95
N PHE A 106 -8.27 0.79 4.12
CA PHE A 106 -7.47 1.88 4.65
C PHE A 106 -6.12 1.33 5.09
N CYS A 107 -5.05 2.04 4.79
CA CYS A 107 -3.69 1.68 5.17
C CYS A 107 -3.00 2.88 5.85
N ASP A 108 -2.32 2.60 6.95
CA ASP A 108 -1.47 3.52 7.68
C ASP A 108 -0.16 2.81 8.04
N PHE A 109 0.92 3.15 7.34
CA PHE A 109 2.26 2.60 7.58
C PHE A 109 3.15 3.55 8.40
N GLY A 110 2.54 4.54 9.05
CA GLY A 110 3.23 5.54 9.88
C GLY A 110 3.82 6.72 9.09
N GLU A 111 4.55 7.57 9.81
CA GLU A 111 5.03 8.85 9.26
C GLU A 111 6.25 8.71 8.32
N CYS A 112 6.98 7.60 8.39
CA CYS A 112 8.25 7.38 7.69
C CYS A 112 8.31 5.97 7.10
N PHE A 113 7.51 5.72 6.07
CA PHE A 113 7.53 4.48 5.32
C PHE A 113 8.45 4.61 4.11
N VAL A 114 9.48 3.77 4.03
CA VAL A 114 10.47 3.83 2.94
C VAL A 114 10.10 2.77 1.91
N ILE A 115 9.72 3.20 0.72
CA ILE A 115 9.49 2.31 -0.42
C ILE A 115 10.82 2.18 -1.17
N GLU A 116 11.47 1.03 -1.04
CA GLU A 116 12.76 0.76 -1.70
C GLU A 116 12.61 0.65 -3.23
N ASP A 117 11.50 0.07 -3.71
CA ASP A 117 11.17 -0.05 -5.13
C ASP A 117 9.76 0.51 -5.41
N PRO A 118 9.65 1.78 -5.82
CA PRO A 118 8.37 2.44 -6.04
C PRO A 118 7.66 2.02 -7.34
N ALA A 119 8.33 1.36 -8.28
CA ALA A 119 7.76 1.00 -9.56
C ALA A 119 7.56 -0.52 -9.70
N GLU A 120 6.48 -0.91 -10.37
CA GLU A 120 6.23 -2.33 -10.67
C GLU A 120 7.06 -2.78 -11.87
N GLY A 121 7.79 -3.90 -11.72
CA GLY A 121 8.55 -4.55 -12.79
C GLY A 121 10.07 -4.43 -12.64
N ASP A 122 10.82 -5.19 -13.44
CA ASP A 122 12.28 -5.22 -13.35
C ASP A 122 12.91 -3.87 -13.74
N PRO A 123 13.99 -3.42 -13.07
CA PRO A 123 14.68 -2.18 -13.40
C PRO A 123 15.23 -2.25 -14.83
N VAL A 124 15.13 -1.14 -15.56
CA VAL A 124 15.61 -1.08 -16.94
C VAL A 124 17.11 -1.29 -16.98
N CYS A 125 17.56 -2.23 -17.81
CA CYS A 125 18.97 -2.55 -17.99
C CYS A 125 19.35 -2.45 -19.47
N ALA A 126 20.49 -1.83 -19.76
CA ALA A 126 21.03 -1.72 -21.12
C ALA A 126 22.53 -2.00 -21.14
N VAL A 127 23.01 -2.55 -22.26
CA VAL A 127 24.43 -2.85 -22.45
C VAL A 127 25.12 -1.61 -23.00
N VAL A 128 26.21 -1.20 -22.35
CA VAL A 128 27.03 -0.08 -22.79
C VAL A 128 27.89 -0.52 -23.97
N GLN A 129 27.77 0.18 -25.09
CA GLN A 129 28.67 0.01 -26.24
C GLN A 129 29.88 0.93 -26.15
N HIS A 130 29.65 2.20 -25.81
CA HIS A 130 30.67 3.23 -25.84
C HIS A 130 30.35 4.36 -24.86
N ILE A 131 31.39 4.94 -24.25
CA ILE A 131 31.27 6.13 -23.40
C ILE A 131 32.24 7.20 -23.90
N SER A 132 31.75 8.40 -24.24
CA SER A 132 32.61 9.51 -24.61
C SER A 132 33.27 10.15 -23.38
N GLN A 133 34.48 10.67 -23.58
CA GLN A 133 35.20 11.47 -22.59
C GLN A 133 34.95 12.95 -22.86
N GLY A 134 34.08 13.58 -22.09
CA GLY A 134 33.71 14.99 -22.29
C GLY A 134 32.76 15.53 -21.23
N ASN A 135 32.41 16.81 -21.36
CA ASN A 135 31.45 17.50 -20.52
C ASN A 135 30.30 18.07 -21.36
N PRO A 136 29.12 17.43 -21.39
CA PRO A 136 28.73 16.21 -20.66
C PRO A 136 29.24 14.92 -21.34
N GLY A 137 29.32 13.84 -20.58
CA GLY A 137 29.64 12.51 -21.10
C GLY A 137 28.45 11.93 -21.85
N VAL A 138 28.68 11.20 -22.95
CA VAL A 138 27.62 10.55 -23.74
C VAL A 138 27.86 9.05 -23.76
N VAL A 139 26.88 8.30 -23.28
CA VAL A 139 26.85 6.83 -23.26
C VAL A 139 26.00 6.37 -24.42
N THR A 140 26.57 5.52 -25.28
CA THR A 140 25.83 4.79 -26.30
C THR A 140 25.49 3.40 -25.75
N CYS A 141 24.20 3.10 -25.65
CA CYS A 141 23.66 1.86 -25.13
C CYS A 141 22.92 1.07 -26.22
N MET A 142 22.86 -0.25 -26.08
CA MET A 142 21.88 -1.10 -26.76
C MET A 142 20.98 -1.77 -25.72
N GLY A 143 19.72 -2.01 -26.10
CA GLY A 143 18.79 -2.75 -25.27
C GLY A 143 19.32 -4.15 -24.95
N ALA A 144 19.13 -4.57 -23.71
CA ALA A 144 19.30 -5.97 -23.33
C ALA A 144 18.12 -6.78 -23.91
N GLU A 145 18.42 -7.88 -24.60
CA GLU A 145 17.46 -8.85 -25.17
C GLU A 145 16.40 -8.27 -26.12
N ASP A 146 16.69 -8.31 -27.43
CA ASP A 146 15.80 -8.01 -28.57
C ASP A 146 15.17 -6.59 -28.62
N SER A 147 15.41 -5.77 -27.60
CA SER A 147 14.97 -4.39 -27.50
C SER A 147 15.91 -3.46 -28.28
N ARG A 148 15.35 -2.62 -29.16
CA ARG A 148 16.17 -1.75 -30.02
C ARG A 148 16.84 -0.59 -29.28
N GLY A 149 16.50 -0.28 -28.03
CA GLY A 149 17.03 0.90 -27.33
C GLY A 149 17.10 0.72 -25.82
N HIS A 150 17.54 1.77 -25.13
CA HIS A 150 17.85 1.72 -23.70
C HIS A 150 16.66 1.95 -22.75
N LEU A 151 15.46 2.27 -23.26
CA LEU A 151 14.16 2.40 -22.54
C LEU A 151 14.12 3.36 -21.32
N PHE A 152 15.22 4.01 -20.93
CA PHE A 152 15.25 5.06 -19.90
C PHE A 152 14.47 6.32 -20.29
N CYS A 153 14.12 7.11 -19.29
CA CYS A 153 13.46 8.41 -19.36
C CYS A 153 14.34 9.53 -18.78
N ASP A 154 14.01 10.78 -19.13
CA ASP A 154 14.71 11.97 -18.63
C ASP A 154 14.55 12.12 -17.11
N GLY A 155 15.68 12.16 -16.40
CA GLY A 155 15.71 12.30 -14.94
C GLY A 155 15.84 10.98 -14.17
N ASP A 156 15.88 9.84 -14.88
CA ASP A 156 16.14 8.54 -14.24
C ASP A 156 17.54 8.51 -13.64
N PHE A 157 17.69 7.81 -12.53
CA PHE A 157 18.99 7.56 -11.93
C PHE A 157 19.53 6.22 -12.41
N VAL A 158 20.80 6.16 -12.78
CA VAL A 158 21.43 4.92 -13.24
C VAL A 158 22.74 4.65 -12.51
N THR A 159 23.13 3.37 -12.45
CA THR A 159 24.44 2.94 -12.02
C THR A 159 25.13 2.11 -13.10
N PHE A 160 26.46 2.10 -13.09
CA PHE A 160 27.27 1.38 -14.05
C PHE A 160 28.00 0.24 -13.35
N SER A 161 28.07 -0.91 -14.03
CA SER A 161 28.84 -2.07 -13.57
C SER A 161 29.55 -2.76 -14.74
N GLY A 162 30.72 -3.33 -14.49
CA GLY A 162 31.47 -4.07 -15.51
C GLY A 162 32.06 -3.22 -16.65
N VAL A 163 32.20 -1.90 -16.46
CA VAL A 163 32.85 -1.00 -17.43
C VAL A 163 34.36 -1.17 -17.36
N GLU A 164 35.02 -1.52 -18.47
CA GLU A 164 36.49 -1.59 -18.54
C GLU A 164 37.09 -0.32 -19.18
N GLY A 165 38.26 0.09 -18.69
CA GLY A 165 38.90 1.34 -19.08
C GLY A 165 38.44 2.51 -18.22
N MET A 166 37.14 2.84 -18.26
CA MET A 166 36.52 3.91 -17.47
C MET A 166 35.95 3.38 -16.14
N THR A 167 36.82 2.79 -15.32
CA THR A 167 36.43 2.08 -14.08
C THR A 167 35.88 3.00 -12.99
N GLU A 168 36.11 4.31 -13.08
CA GLU A 168 35.62 5.33 -12.16
C GLU A 168 34.08 5.42 -12.14
N LEU A 169 33.42 4.90 -13.19
CA LEU A 169 31.97 4.78 -13.25
C LEU A 169 31.44 3.56 -12.49
N ASN A 170 32.25 2.51 -12.30
CA ASN A 170 31.79 1.29 -11.64
C ASN A 170 31.58 1.52 -10.14
N GLY A 171 30.38 1.22 -9.64
CA GLY A 171 30.06 1.30 -8.21
C GLY A 171 29.98 2.74 -7.68
N ARG A 172 29.78 3.73 -8.55
CA ARG A 172 29.49 5.11 -8.18
C ARG A 172 28.03 5.24 -7.71
N GLU A 173 27.77 6.27 -6.91
CA GLU A 173 26.40 6.66 -6.54
C GLU A 173 25.54 6.89 -7.80
N PRO A 174 24.22 6.64 -7.73
CA PRO A 174 23.34 6.78 -8.88
C PRO A 174 23.43 8.17 -9.51
N ILE A 175 23.58 8.22 -10.83
CA ILE A 175 23.77 9.46 -11.60
C ILE A 175 22.50 9.72 -12.41
N PRO A 176 21.95 10.95 -12.42
CA PRO A 176 20.83 11.28 -13.27
C PRO A 176 21.23 11.24 -14.75
N VAL A 177 20.36 10.71 -15.61
CA VAL A 177 20.55 10.68 -17.06
C VAL A 177 19.59 11.61 -17.78
N ARG A 178 20.04 12.11 -18.94
CA ARG A 178 19.18 12.77 -19.93
C ARG A 178 19.23 11.98 -21.24
N VAL A 179 18.07 11.62 -21.75
CA VAL A 179 17.89 10.89 -23.00
C VAL A 179 18.09 11.83 -24.18
N LEU A 180 19.04 11.51 -25.06
CA LEU A 180 19.28 12.25 -26.29
C LEU A 180 18.54 11.62 -27.48
N ASP A 181 18.61 10.29 -27.59
CA ASP A 181 17.92 9.50 -28.60
C ASP A 181 17.64 8.08 -28.08
N GLU A 182 17.20 7.14 -28.92
CA GLU A 182 16.88 5.76 -28.52
C GLU A 182 18.09 4.94 -28.02
N PHE A 183 19.31 5.41 -28.32
CA PHE A 183 20.58 4.71 -28.06
C PHE A 183 21.57 5.53 -27.24
N ARG A 184 21.32 6.82 -26.98
CA ARG A 184 22.28 7.73 -26.38
C ARG A 184 21.70 8.41 -25.14
N LEU A 185 22.46 8.27 -24.07
CA LEU A 185 22.22 8.90 -22.78
C LEU A 185 23.33 9.90 -22.49
N GLU A 186 22.96 11.05 -21.95
CA GLU A 186 23.88 12.04 -21.42
C GLU A 186 24.04 11.85 -19.92
N ILE A 187 25.29 11.85 -19.46
CA ILE A 187 25.69 11.67 -18.06
C ILE A 187 26.57 12.83 -17.58
N SER A 188 26.93 12.81 -16.29
CA SER A 188 27.86 13.76 -15.68
C SER A 188 29.20 13.86 -16.44
N ASP A 189 29.95 14.94 -16.21
CA ASP A 189 31.29 15.15 -16.78
C ASP A 189 32.21 13.93 -16.62
N THR A 190 32.68 13.39 -17.74
CA THR A 190 33.62 12.25 -17.80
C THR A 190 35.02 12.67 -18.20
N SER A 191 35.30 13.97 -18.36
CA SER A 191 36.58 14.49 -18.88
C SER A 191 37.79 14.07 -18.05
N SER A 192 37.61 13.95 -16.72
CA SER A 192 38.66 13.51 -15.78
C SER A 192 38.84 12.00 -15.71
N PHE A 193 38.02 11.20 -16.41
CA PHE A 193 38.06 9.74 -16.32
C PHE A 193 39.00 9.11 -17.34
N SER A 194 39.36 7.87 -17.06
CA SER A 194 40.15 7.04 -17.97
C SER A 194 39.35 6.72 -19.24
N PRO A 195 40.01 6.58 -20.40
CA PRO A 195 39.33 6.29 -21.65
C PRO A 195 38.64 4.92 -21.60
N TYR A 196 37.38 4.90 -22.02
CA TYR A 196 36.58 3.68 -22.12
C TYR A 196 37.23 2.66 -23.08
N ARG A 197 37.20 1.38 -22.70
CA ARG A 197 37.71 0.28 -23.55
C ARG A 197 36.58 -0.60 -24.07
N CYS A 198 35.85 -1.26 -23.18
CA CYS A 198 34.80 -2.20 -23.54
C CYS A 198 33.94 -2.59 -22.34
N GLY A 199 32.79 -3.18 -22.63
CA GLY A 199 31.89 -3.75 -21.63
C GLY A 199 31.18 -2.68 -20.81
N GLY A 200 30.24 -3.13 -19.99
CA GLY A 200 29.46 -2.28 -19.12
C GLY A 200 27.98 -2.59 -19.23
N LEU A 201 27.33 -2.61 -18.08
CA LEU A 201 25.89 -2.60 -17.94
C LEU A 201 25.51 -1.29 -17.28
N VAL A 202 24.53 -0.60 -17.86
CA VAL A 202 23.82 0.47 -17.19
C VAL A 202 22.50 -0.09 -16.67
N SER A 203 22.26 0.12 -15.38
CA SER A 203 21.04 -0.34 -14.71
C SER A 203 20.36 0.86 -14.07
N GLU A 204 19.06 0.96 -14.25
CA GLU A 204 18.21 1.91 -13.56
C GLU A 204 18.31 1.67 -12.05
N VAL A 205 18.48 2.74 -11.29
CA VAL A 205 18.39 2.74 -9.84
C VAL A 205 17.18 3.56 -9.47
N ARG A 206 16.15 2.89 -8.96
CA ARG A 206 14.99 3.55 -8.39
C ARG A 206 15.36 4.02 -6.99
N LEU A 207 15.31 5.33 -6.79
CA LEU A 207 15.64 5.90 -5.49
C LEU A 207 14.51 5.61 -4.50
N PRO A 208 14.84 5.22 -3.26
CA PRO A 208 13.81 4.97 -2.26
C PRO A 208 12.97 6.22 -1.99
N GLU A 209 11.66 6.07 -2.00
CA GLU A 209 10.72 7.15 -1.69
C GLU A 209 10.27 7.05 -0.24
N VAL A 210 10.25 8.19 0.46
CA VAL A 210 9.71 8.26 1.83
C VAL A 210 8.27 8.75 1.75
N HIS A 211 7.35 7.86 2.10
CA HIS A 211 5.92 8.15 2.18
C HIS A 211 5.51 8.36 3.64
N SER A 212 4.58 9.30 3.84
CA SER A 212 4.06 9.66 5.16
C SER A 212 2.55 9.48 5.16
N TYR A 213 2.07 8.59 6.04
CA TYR A 213 0.67 8.26 6.21
C TYR A 213 0.07 9.08 7.35
N GLU A 214 -1.21 9.44 7.22
CA GLU A 214 -1.94 10.15 8.27
C GLU A 214 -2.71 9.14 9.12
N PRO A 215 -2.80 9.35 10.45
CA PRO A 215 -3.56 8.45 11.32
C PRO A 215 -5.04 8.45 10.93
N LEU A 216 -5.71 7.33 11.23
CA LEU A 216 -7.11 7.10 10.86
C LEU A 216 -8.03 8.28 11.25
N CYS A 217 -7.86 8.83 12.46
CA CYS A 217 -8.65 9.95 12.95
C CYS A 217 -8.60 11.19 12.04
N ARG A 218 -7.45 11.46 11.39
CA ARG A 218 -7.29 12.56 10.42
C ARG A 218 -7.73 12.16 9.02
N ALA A 219 -7.41 10.94 8.61
CA ALA A 219 -7.82 10.41 7.31
C ALA A 219 -9.36 10.34 7.16
N LEU A 220 -10.09 10.11 8.26
CA LEU A 220 -11.56 10.15 8.24
C LEU A 220 -12.12 11.53 7.90
N LEU A 221 -11.50 12.60 8.41
CA LEU A 221 -11.90 13.99 8.16
C LEU A 221 -11.53 14.42 6.75
N LYS A 222 -10.28 14.16 6.34
CA LYS A 222 -9.73 14.55 5.04
C LYS A 222 -9.17 13.33 4.30
N PRO A 223 -10.02 12.51 3.67
CA PRO A 223 -9.60 11.27 3.05
C PRO A 223 -8.81 11.53 1.76
N LYS A 224 -7.64 10.89 1.63
CA LYS A 224 -6.88 10.78 0.38
C LYS A 224 -7.34 9.53 -0.37
N ILE A 225 -8.46 9.63 -1.07
CA ILE A 225 -9.05 8.50 -1.80
C ILE A 225 -8.27 8.28 -3.11
N GLN A 226 -7.73 7.08 -3.29
CA GLN A 226 -7.16 6.65 -4.55
C GLN A 226 -8.29 6.21 -5.49
N VAL A 227 -8.37 6.83 -6.66
CA VAL A 227 -9.35 6.49 -7.70
C VAL A 227 -8.65 6.31 -9.03
N VAL A 228 -9.11 5.35 -9.84
CA VAL A 228 -8.56 5.09 -11.17
C VAL A 228 -8.93 6.22 -12.12
N SER A 229 -10.14 6.75 -11.98
CA SER A 229 -10.63 7.89 -12.76
C SER A 229 -11.12 9.03 -11.86
N PRO A 230 -10.91 10.31 -12.22
CA PRO A 230 -11.43 11.45 -11.47
C PRO A 230 -12.96 11.46 -11.35
N GLU A 231 -13.66 10.81 -12.27
CA GLU A 231 -15.12 10.71 -12.32
C GLU A 231 -15.71 9.85 -11.18
N GLU A 232 -14.93 8.91 -10.65
CA GLU A 232 -15.33 8.05 -9.53
C GLU A 232 -15.17 8.71 -8.16
N LEU A 233 -14.46 9.85 -8.09
CA LEU A 233 -14.16 10.55 -6.85
C LEU A 233 -15.42 11.00 -6.08
N PRO A 234 -16.47 11.57 -6.72
CA PRO A 234 -17.69 11.95 -6.01
C PRO A 234 -18.43 10.74 -5.40
N ARG A 235 -18.45 9.62 -6.14
CA ARG A 235 -19.07 8.37 -5.69
C ARG A 235 -18.32 7.78 -4.49
N SER A 236 -16.99 7.78 -4.56
CA SER A 236 -16.13 7.26 -3.48
C SER A 236 -16.24 8.11 -2.21
N ARG A 237 -16.35 9.44 -2.33
CA ARG A 237 -16.65 10.33 -1.20
C ARG A 237 -18.01 10.05 -0.58
N SER A 238 -19.02 9.79 -1.41
CA SER A 238 -20.36 9.42 -0.93
C SER A 238 -20.35 8.08 -0.20
N LEU A 239 -19.58 7.10 -0.68
CA LEU A 239 -19.37 5.82 0.00
C LEU A 239 -18.63 5.99 1.32
N HIS A 240 -17.57 6.81 1.38
CA HIS A 240 -16.86 7.12 2.61
C HIS A 240 -17.79 7.69 3.69
N ALA A 241 -18.65 8.63 3.32
CA ALA A 241 -19.68 9.16 4.21
C ALA A 241 -20.72 8.09 4.61
N ALA A 242 -21.08 7.19 3.69
CA ALA A 242 -22.03 6.10 3.94
C ALA A 242 -21.47 5.06 4.94
N PHE A 243 -20.18 4.72 4.87
CA PHE A 243 -19.52 3.83 5.83
C PHE A 243 -19.49 4.46 7.24
N GLN A 244 -19.13 5.74 7.35
CA GLN A 244 -19.19 6.45 8.63
C GLN A 244 -20.62 6.50 9.20
N ALA A 245 -21.61 6.78 8.36
CA ALA A 245 -23.01 6.76 8.74
C ALA A 245 -23.48 5.37 9.18
N LEU A 246 -22.96 4.30 8.56
CA LEU A 246 -23.25 2.92 8.94
C LEU A 246 -22.71 2.59 10.33
N HIS A 247 -21.48 3.03 10.66
CA HIS A 247 -20.95 2.88 12.01
C HIS A 247 -21.78 3.66 13.04
N ALA A 248 -22.19 4.89 12.72
CA ALA A 248 -23.08 5.67 13.58
C ALA A 248 -24.45 5.00 13.77
N PHE A 249 -25.04 4.45 12.71
CA PHE A 249 -26.30 3.71 12.77
C PHE A 249 -26.17 2.46 13.65
N HIS A 250 -25.09 1.69 13.47
CA HIS A 250 -24.83 0.50 14.26
C HIS A 250 -24.71 0.84 15.75
N ARG A 251 -24.06 1.95 16.09
CA ARG A 251 -23.95 2.44 17.47
C ARG A 251 -25.31 2.83 18.07
N GLU A 252 -26.18 3.49 17.30
CA GLU A 252 -27.51 3.90 17.78
C GLU A 252 -28.49 2.73 17.92
N GLN A 253 -28.48 1.79 16.97
CA GLN A 253 -29.51 0.75 16.85
C GLN A 253 -29.05 -0.63 17.32
N GLY A 254 -27.75 -0.82 17.58
CA GLY A 254 -27.14 -2.11 17.93
C GLY A 254 -27.20 -3.16 16.81
N ARG A 255 -27.52 -2.75 15.58
CA ARG A 255 -27.72 -3.64 14.41
C ARG A 255 -27.37 -2.94 13.12
N LEU A 256 -27.15 -3.70 12.06
CA LEU A 256 -27.04 -3.16 10.71
C LEU A 256 -28.44 -2.82 10.13
N PRO A 257 -28.52 -1.94 9.12
CA PRO A 257 -29.75 -1.68 8.37
C PRO A 257 -30.35 -2.97 7.81
N ARG A 258 -31.68 -3.12 7.88
CA ARG A 258 -32.34 -4.30 7.31
C ARG A 258 -32.32 -4.25 5.78
N PRO A 259 -32.14 -5.39 5.09
CA PRO A 259 -32.15 -5.43 3.64
C PRO A 259 -33.42 -4.81 3.05
N ARG A 260 -33.24 -3.85 2.13
CA ARG A 260 -34.33 -3.15 1.41
C ARG A 260 -35.39 -2.50 2.32
N ALA A 261 -35.02 -2.12 3.55
CA ALA A 261 -35.92 -1.39 4.45
C ALA A 261 -35.78 0.13 4.24
N PRO A 262 -36.81 0.82 3.71
CA PRO A 262 -36.70 2.25 3.37
C PRO A 262 -36.49 3.14 4.60
N ALA A 263 -37.08 2.79 5.74
CA ALA A 263 -36.93 3.56 6.98
C ALA A 263 -35.49 3.53 7.52
N ASP A 264 -34.82 2.36 7.46
CA ASP A 264 -33.43 2.23 7.90
C ASP A 264 -32.49 2.96 6.89
N ALA A 265 -32.78 2.85 5.58
CA ALA A 265 -32.01 3.53 4.54
C ALA A 265 -32.06 5.06 4.68
N GLU A 266 -33.24 5.62 4.96
CA GLU A 266 -33.38 7.06 5.13
C GLU A 266 -32.71 7.54 6.43
N ARG A 267 -32.73 6.72 7.49
CA ARG A 267 -31.98 7.03 8.72
C ARG A 267 -30.46 7.07 8.46
N VAL A 268 -29.93 6.15 7.67
CA VAL A 268 -28.51 6.18 7.27
C VAL A 268 -28.21 7.42 6.42
N LEU A 269 -29.12 7.83 5.53
CA LEU A 269 -28.95 9.05 4.75
C LEU A 269 -28.93 10.31 5.63
N GLU A 270 -29.81 10.40 6.64
CA GLU A 270 -29.80 11.50 7.62
C GLU A 270 -28.45 11.58 8.36
N LEU A 271 -27.93 10.43 8.82
CA LEU A 271 -26.63 10.35 9.47
C LEU A 271 -25.50 10.76 8.51
N ALA A 272 -25.54 10.29 7.26
CA ALA A 272 -24.57 10.64 6.24
C ALA A 272 -24.59 12.14 5.93
N ARG A 273 -25.77 12.79 5.86
CA ARG A 273 -25.88 14.25 5.70
C ARG A 273 -25.29 15.00 6.89
N SER A 274 -25.49 14.51 8.12
CA SER A 274 -24.94 15.14 9.33
C SER A 274 -23.41 15.09 9.39
N LEU A 275 -22.81 13.98 8.91
CA LEU A 275 -21.36 13.75 8.92
C LEU A 275 -20.68 14.31 7.66
N GLY A 276 -21.37 14.26 6.51
CA GLY A 276 -20.85 14.64 5.19
C GLY A 276 -20.81 16.14 4.92
N GLY A 277 -21.31 16.98 5.84
CA GLY A 277 -21.29 18.45 5.70
C GLY A 277 -19.90 19.06 5.44
N GLN A 278 -18.81 18.31 5.70
CA GLN A 278 -17.43 18.73 5.42
C GLN A 278 -16.83 18.13 4.14
N GLN A 279 -17.49 17.18 3.46
CA GLN A 279 -16.87 16.32 2.43
C GLN A 279 -17.44 16.50 1.01
N GLY A 280 -18.40 17.41 0.82
CA GLY A 280 -18.94 17.80 -0.48
C GLY A 280 -20.35 17.27 -0.75
N PRO A 281 -20.85 17.39 -2.00
CA PRO A 281 -22.18 16.91 -2.37
C PRO A 281 -22.27 15.39 -2.27
N LEU A 282 -23.31 14.89 -1.60
CA LEU A 282 -23.58 13.46 -1.44
C LEU A 282 -24.53 12.97 -2.54
N ASP A 283 -24.20 11.82 -3.12
CA ASP A 283 -25.14 11.07 -3.95
C ASP A 283 -26.08 10.25 -3.05
N GLU A 284 -27.29 10.75 -2.88
CA GLU A 284 -28.29 10.13 -1.98
C GLU A 284 -28.72 8.74 -2.44
N ASP A 285 -28.74 8.50 -3.75
CA ASP A 285 -29.17 7.21 -4.30
C ASP A 285 -28.12 6.14 -4.02
N VAL A 286 -26.84 6.49 -4.11
CA VAL A 286 -25.73 5.61 -3.70
C VAL A 286 -25.82 5.27 -2.21
N VAL A 287 -26.09 6.26 -1.35
CA VAL A 287 -26.19 6.03 0.10
C VAL A 287 -27.39 5.13 0.44
N ARG A 288 -28.56 5.37 -0.16
CA ARG A 288 -29.75 4.52 0.05
C ARG A 288 -29.54 3.10 -0.47
N ALA A 289 -28.92 2.97 -1.65
CA ALA A 289 -28.60 1.67 -2.23
C ALA A 289 -27.61 0.91 -1.33
N PHE A 290 -26.56 1.58 -0.85
CA PHE A 290 -25.59 1.01 0.09
C PHE A 290 -26.27 0.55 1.38
N ALA A 291 -27.08 1.38 2.02
CA ALA A 291 -27.80 1.01 3.23
C ALA A 291 -28.66 -0.24 3.02
N SER A 292 -29.32 -0.34 1.87
CA SER A 292 -30.19 -1.48 1.52
C SER A 292 -29.45 -2.80 1.33
N VAL A 293 -28.16 -2.77 1.00
CA VAL A 293 -27.33 -3.97 0.77
C VAL A 293 -26.28 -4.20 1.87
N SER A 294 -26.11 -3.27 2.80
CA SER A 294 -25.04 -3.25 3.80
C SER A 294 -24.97 -4.48 4.71
N ALA A 295 -26.11 -5.15 4.95
CA ALA A 295 -26.18 -6.39 5.72
C ALA A 295 -25.74 -7.65 4.94
N GLY A 296 -25.48 -7.54 3.64
CA GLY A 296 -25.00 -8.65 2.82
C GLY A 296 -23.53 -8.94 3.05
N ASP A 297 -23.18 -10.23 3.10
CA ASP A 297 -21.80 -10.72 3.03
C ASP A 297 -21.64 -11.54 1.75
N LEU A 298 -20.82 -11.06 0.82
CA LEU A 298 -20.67 -11.63 -0.52
C LEU A 298 -19.26 -12.17 -0.71
N CYS A 299 -19.15 -13.48 -0.98
CA CYS A 299 -17.86 -14.14 -1.18
C CYS A 299 -16.96 -13.46 -2.24
N PRO A 300 -17.47 -13.00 -3.41
CA PRO A 300 -16.63 -12.30 -4.37
C PRO A 300 -16.06 -10.98 -3.85
N MET A 301 -16.84 -10.23 -3.05
CA MET A 301 -16.38 -8.97 -2.46
C MET A 301 -15.33 -9.23 -1.38
N ALA A 302 -15.57 -10.22 -0.51
CA ALA A 302 -14.59 -10.64 0.49
C ALA A 302 -13.28 -11.14 -0.16
N ALA A 303 -13.36 -11.83 -1.30
CA ALA A 303 -12.18 -12.29 -2.03
C ALA A 303 -11.38 -11.13 -2.63
N VAL A 304 -12.03 -10.17 -3.29
CA VAL A 304 -11.35 -9.01 -3.90
C VAL A 304 -10.73 -8.11 -2.84
N ILE A 305 -11.51 -7.68 -1.84
CA ILE A 305 -11.01 -6.79 -0.79
C ILE A 305 -9.99 -7.50 0.10
N GLY A 306 -10.20 -8.79 0.39
CA GLY A 306 -9.25 -9.61 1.14
C GLY A 306 -7.93 -9.79 0.40
N ALA A 307 -7.96 -9.97 -0.92
CA ALA A 307 -6.74 -10.04 -1.74
C ALA A 307 -5.98 -8.71 -1.76
N LEU A 308 -6.69 -7.58 -1.91
CA LEU A 308 -6.09 -6.25 -1.85
C LEU A 308 -5.46 -6.01 -0.47
N ALA A 309 -6.20 -6.25 0.61
CA ALA A 309 -5.69 -6.11 1.97
C ALA A 309 -4.46 -7.00 2.22
N ALA A 310 -4.47 -8.26 1.75
CA ALA A 310 -3.34 -9.15 1.87
C ALA A 310 -2.10 -8.65 1.10
N GLN A 311 -2.29 -8.05 -0.08
CA GLN A 311 -1.19 -7.44 -0.82
C GLN A 311 -0.61 -6.23 -0.06
N GLU A 312 -1.46 -5.40 0.56
CA GLU A 312 -1.01 -4.29 1.40
C GLU A 312 -0.27 -4.74 2.68
N VAL A 313 -0.56 -5.94 3.20
CA VAL A 313 0.21 -6.52 4.33
C VAL A 313 1.62 -6.96 3.90
N LEU A 314 1.81 -7.30 2.62
CA LEU A 314 3.11 -7.74 2.09
C LEU A 314 4.02 -6.58 1.70
N LYS A 315 3.44 -5.42 1.41
CA LYS A 315 4.16 -4.17 1.15
C LYS A 315 4.83 -3.67 2.43
#